data_AF-A0ABC8S2G3-F1
#
_entry.id   AF-A0ABC8S2G3-F1
#
_cell.length_a   1.000
_cell.length_b   1.000
_cell.length_c   1.000
_cell.angle_alpha   90.00
_cell.angle_beta   90.00
_cell.angle_gamma   90.00
#
_symmetry.space_group_name_H-M   'P 1'
#
loop_
_entity.id
_entity.type
_entity.pdbx_description
1 polymer ?
#
loop_
_entity_poly.entity_id
_entity_poly.type
_entity_poly.pdbx_seq_one_letter_code
_entity_poly.pdbx_strand_id
1 'polypeptide(L)'
;MVWMLSHKRVQSFRKVREEETDLLIEKIREALSSSSLINFSDMFMLLTNDVVCRVALGRKYSVGDVNRKIKVLLKEFGELLDVFNVGDCIPWLGWVNCINGLDAKVEIVAKESDEYLETILQEHMNQEKGVISCYSESVEGKEMDFMRKRNSVVKYPSKPPVE
;
A
#
# COMPACT_ATOMS: atom_id res chain seq x y z
N MET A 1 10.43 15.74 -4.53
CA MET A 1 9.40 14.91 -5.19
C MET A 1 9.97 13.79 -6.08
N VAL A 2 11.12 13.95 -6.75
CA VAL A 2 11.65 12.99 -7.76
C VAL A 2 12.16 11.65 -7.19
N TRP A 3 12.48 11.55 -5.89
CA TRP A 3 13.10 10.34 -5.33
C TRP A 3 12.18 9.10 -5.32
N MET A 4 10.87 9.29 -5.25
CA MET A 4 9.89 8.19 -5.19
C MET A 4 9.70 7.49 -6.54
N LEU A 5 9.85 8.22 -7.65
CA LEU A 5 9.69 7.71 -9.02
C LEU A 5 11.04 7.52 -9.73
N SER A 6 12.13 7.39 -8.95
CA SER A 6 13.44 7.08 -9.53
C SER A 6 13.40 5.74 -10.29
N HIS A 7 14.24 5.61 -11.32
CA HIS A 7 14.30 4.40 -12.13
C HIS A 7 14.45 3.12 -11.28
N LYS A 8 15.32 3.18 -10.26
CA LYS A 8 15.52 2.07 -9.31
C LYS A 8 14.24 1.68 -8.60
N ARG A 9 13.45 2.65 -8.15
CA ARG A 9 12.20 2.41 -7.43
C ARG A 9 11.09 1.91 -8.35
N VAL A 10 10.98 2.48 -9.55
CA VAL A 10 10.07 1.97 -10.60
C VAL A 10 10.38 0.52 -10.97
N GLN A 11 11.68 0.16 -11.03
CA GLN A 11 12.10 -1.23 -11.24
C GLN A 11 11.75 -2.13 -10.06
N SER A 12 11.86 -1.67 -8.80
CA SER A 12 11.48 -2.48 -7.64
C SER A 12 10.00 -2.90 -7.65
N PHE A 13 9.13 -2.12 -8.29
CA PHE A 13 7.70 -2.45 -8.43
C PHE A 13 7.37 -3.31 -9.65
N ARG A 14 8.38 -3.83 -10.37
CA ARG A 14 8.18 -4.68 -11.54
C ARG A 14 7.31 -5.89 -11.24
N LYS A 15 7.59 -6.57 -10.12
CA LYS A 15 6.86 -7.78 -9.71
C LYS A 15 5.36 -7.50 -9.53
N VAL A 16 5.01 -6.38 -8.90
CA VAL A 16 3.60 -5.99 -8.72
C VAL A 16 2.92 -5.77 -10.06
N ARG A 17 3.58 -5.12 -11.03
CA ARG A 17 3.02 -4.93 -12.37
C ARG A 17 2.83 -6.23 -13.12
N GLU A 18 3.81 -7.14 -13.05
CA GLU A 18 3.71 -8.45 -13.69
C GLU A 18 2.55 -9.26 -13.11
N GLU A 19 2.46 -9.37 -11.78
CA GLU A 19 1.36 -10.06 -11.10
C GLU A 19 -0.02 -9.50 -11.48
N GLU A 20 -0.18 -8.18 -11.48
CA GLU A 20 -1.48 -7.56 -11.83
C GLU A 20 -1.81 -7.70 -13.33
N THR A 21 -0.80 -7.69 -14.19
CA THR A 21 -0.98 -7.90 -15.64
C THR A 21 -1.36 -9.35 -15.94
N ASP A 22 -0.75 -10.32 -15.26
CA ASP A 22 -1.06 -11.73 -15.41
C ASP A 22 -2.53 -12.00 -15.03
N LEU A 23 -3.00 -11.41 -13.93
CA LEU A 23 -4.41 -11.47 -13.51
C LEU A 23 -5.36 -10.84 -14.53
N LEU A 24 -4.95 -9.74 -15.18
CA LEU A 24 -5.73 -9.14 -16.25
C LEU A 24 -5.84 -10.08 -17.46
N ILE A 25 -4.72 -10.70 -17.86
CA ILE A 25 -4.68 -11.65 -18.98
C ILE A 25 -5.56 -12.87 -18.69
N GLU A 26 -5.53 -13.39 -17.47
CA GLU A 26 -6.39 -14.50 -17.04
C GLU A 26 -7.87 -14.15 -17.20
N LYS A 27 -8.30 -12.98 -16.70
CA LYS A 27 -9.68 -12.49 -16.88
C LYS A 27 -10.08 -12.34 -18.35
N ILE A 28 -9.18 -11.89 -19.21
CA ILE A 28 -9.44 -11.80 -20.65
C ILE A 28 -9.66 -13.21 -21.23
N ARG A 29 -8.82 -14.18 -20.86
CA ARG A 29 -8.95 -15.57 -21.33
C ARG A 29 -10.27 -16.22 -20.88
N GLU A 30 -10.70 -15.96 -19.65
CA GLU A 30 -11.99 -16.42 -19.13
C GLU A 30 -13.17 -15.79 -19.88
N ALA A 31 -13.12 -14.48 -20.12
CA ALA A 31 -14.15 -13.76 -20.86
C ALA A 31 -14.26 -14.24 -22.33
N LEU A 32 -13.12 -14.51 -22.98
CA LEU A 32 -13.09 -15.10 -24.32
C LEU A 32 -13.69 -16.52 -24.32
N SER A 33 -13.36 -17.32 -23.31
CA SER A 33 -13.88 -18.70 -23.18
C SER A 33 -15.39 -18.73 -22.96
N SER A 34 -15.95 -17.71 -22.31
CA SER A 34 -17.38 -17.55 -22.07
C SER A 34 -18.11 -16.74 -23.15
N SER A 35 -17.39 -16.27 -24.20
CA SER A 35 -17.92 -15.35 -25.22
C SER A 35 -18.63 -14.11 -24.63
N SER A 36 -18.13 -13.63 -23.49
CA SER A 36 -18.67 -12.48 -22.78
C SER A 36 -18.16 -11.16 -23.37
N LEU A 37 -18.98 -10.11 -23.31
CA LEU A 37 -18.58 -8.76 -23.72
C LEU A 37 -17.56 -8.20 -22.72
N ILE A 38 -16.41 -7.74 -23.22
CA ILE A 38 -15.33 -7.19 -22.40
C ILE A 38 -15.34 -5.67 -22.46
N ASN A 39 -15.50 -5.01 -21.31
CA ASN A 39 -15.21 -3.58 -21.20
C ASN A 39 -13.74 -3.36 -20.85
N PHE A 40 -12.92 -3.05 -21.86
CA PHE A 40 -11.50 -2.78 -21.66
C PHE A 40 -11.24 -1.55 -20.80
N SER A 41 -12.11 -0.53 -20.83
CA SER A 41 -11.96 0.67 -20.02
C SER A 41 -11.97 0.33 -18.52
N ASP A 42 -12.97 -0.45 -18.10
CA ASP A 42 -13.09 -0.86 -16.70
C ASP A 42 -11.93 -1.76 -16.27
N MET A 43 -11.47 -2.63 -17.18
CA MET A 43 -10.34 -3.51 -16.93
C MET A 43 -9.02 -2.76 -16.74
N PHE A 44 -8.73 -1.78 -17.60
CA PHE A 44 -7.51 -0.96 -17.48
C PHE A 44 -7.57 -0.03 -16.27
N MET A 45 -8.75 0.53 -15.96
CA MET A 45 -8.96 1.30 -14.74
C MET A 45 -8.72 0.45 -13.50
N LEU A 46 -9.23 -0.78 -13.47
CA LEU A 46 -9.00 -1.70 -12.36
C LEU A 46 -7.50 -2.05 -12.22
N LEU A 47 -6.85 -2.43 -13.32
CA LEU A 47 -5.42 -2.75 -13.34
C LEU A 47 -4.58 -1.59 -12.79
N THR A 48 -4.82 -0.38 -13.31
CA THR A 48 -4.05 0.81 -12.93
C THR A 48 -4.23 1.12 -11.45
N ASN A 49 -5.48 1.09 -10.96
CA ASN A 49 -5.77 1.33 -9.56
C ASN A 49 -5.19 0.24 -8.65
N ASP A 50 -5.23 -1.04 -9.05
CA ASP A 50 -4.63 -2.14 -8.29
C ASP A 50 -3.11 -1.99 -8.18
N VAL A 51 -2.43 -1.67 -9.27
CA VAL A 51 -0.97 -1.43 -9.27
C VAL A 51 -0.62 -0.23 -8.40
N VAL A 52 -1.28 0.91 -8.60
CA VAL A 52 -1.00 2.15 -7.85
C VAL A 52 -1.26 1.95 -6.36
N CYS A 53 -2.40 1.36 -5.99
CA CYS A 53 -2.73 1.13 -4.58
C CYS A 53 -1.78 0.11 -3.94
N ARG A 54 -1.40 -0.97 -4.63
CA ARG A 54 -0.43 -1.94 -4.07
C ARG A 54 0.93 -1.29 -3.87
N VAL A 55 1.37 -0.44 -4.79
CA VAL A 55 2.65 0.25 -4.71
C VAL A 55 2.66 1.35 -3.65
N ALA A 56 1.62 2.18 -3.60
CA ALA A 56 1.56 3.33 -2.71
C ALA A 56 1.14 2.97 -1.29
N LEU A 57 0.23 2.01 -1.14
CA LEU A 57 -0.47 1.72 0.13
C LEU A 57 -0.24 0.28 0.62
N GLY A 58 0.43 -0.56 -0.18
CA GLY A 58 0.60 -1.98 0.13
C GLY A 58 -0.68 -2.81 -0.03
N ARG A 59 -1.78 -2.22 -0.51
CA ARG A 59 -3.11 -2.87 -0.59
C ARG A 59 -3.69 -2.82 -1.99
N LYS A 60 -4.43 -3.87 -2.36
CA LYS A 60 -5.06 -3.97 -3.67
C LYS A 60 -6.42 -3.27 -3.69
N TYR A 61 -6.65 -2.41 -4.67
CA TYR A 61 -7.89 -1.66 -4.83
C TYR A 61 -9.11 -2.58 -5.00
N SER A 62 -8.97 -3.70 -5.70
CA SER A 62 -10.05 -4.63 -6.00
C SER A 62 -10.49 -5.49 -4.80
N VAL A 63 -9.74 -5.56 -3.71
CA VAL A 63 -9.98 -6.52 -2.62
C VAL A 63 -11.03 -5.98 -1.63
N GLY A 64 -12.25 -6.52 -1.72
CA GLY A 64 -13.31 -6.47 -0.69
C GLY A 64 -13.82 -5.10 -0.25
N ASP A 65 -14.55 -5.09 0.87
CA ASP A 65 -15.09 -3.89 1.55
C ASP A 65 -14.03 -3.10 2.32
N VAL A 66 -12.88 -3.72 2.62
CA VAL A 66 -11.74 -3.10 3.30
C VAL A 66 -11.24 -1.86 2.56
N ASN A 67 -11.44 -1.83 1.24
CA ASN A 67 -11.00 -0.76 0.36
C ASN A 67 -12.16 0.11 -0.15
N ARG A 68 -13.33 0.07 0.48
CA ARG A 68 -14.47 0.93 0.08
C ARG A 68 -14.12 2.42 0.18
N LYS A 69 -13.36 2.83 1.20
CA LYS A 69 -12.96 4.24 1.39
C LYS A 69 -12.08 4.74 0.24
N ILE A 70 -11.08 3.97 -0.19
CA ILE A 70 -10.24 4.35 -1.34
C ILE A 70 -11.00 4.38 -2.67
N LYS A 71 -11.99 3.49 -2.85
CA LYS A 71 -12.87 3.52 -4.02
C LYS A 71 -13.69 4.81 -4.11
N VAL A 72 -14.25 5.24 -2.98
CA VAL A 72 -14.99 6.51 -2.90
C VAL A 72 -14.05 7.68 -3.18
N LEU A 73 -12.91 7.74 -2.48
CA LEU A 73 -11.93 8.80 -2.67
C LEU A 73 -11.42 8.91 -4.10
N LEU A 74 -10.99 7.81 -4.73
CA LEU A 74 -10.49 7.83 -6.11
C LEU A 74 -11.58 8.23 -7.11
N LYS A 75 -12.84 7.88 -6.85
CA LYS A 75 -13.96 8.34 -7.66
C LYS A 75 -14.15 9.85 -7.54
N GLU A 76 -14.21 10.37 -6.31
CA GLU A 76 -14.39 11.81 -6.07
C GLU A 76 -13.21 12.64 -6.59
N PHE A 77 -11.98 12.14 -6.46
CA PHE A 77 -10.81 12.73 -7.11
C PHE A 77 -10.95 12.75 -8.63
N GLY A 78 -11.38 11.64 -9.24
CA GLY A 78 -11.62 11.57 -10.68
C GLY A 78 -12.64 12.61 -11.13
N GLU A 79 -13.75 12.77 -10.39
CA GLU A 79 -14.75 13.80 -10.64
C GLU A 79 -14.17 15.22 -10.50
N LEU A 80 -13.29 15.47 -9.53
CA LEU A 80 -12.62 16.77 -9.38
C LEU A 80 -11.65 17.07 -10.53
N LEU A 81 -10.94 16.05 -11.03
CA LEU A 81 -10.02 16.20 -12.17
C LEU A 81 -10.77 16.43 -13.49
N ASP A 82 -12.00 15.95 -13.61
CA ASP A 82 -12.86 16.15 -14.78
C ASP A 82 -13.54 17.53 -14.79
N VAL A 83 -13.63 18.19 -13.63
CA VAL A 83 -14.20 19.53 -13.53
C VAL A 83 -13.21 20.59 -14.01
N PHE A 84 -13.65 21.38 -14.99
CA PHE A 84 -12.89 22.51 -15.50
C PHE A 84 -12.88 23.68 -14.49
N ASN A 85 -11.70 23.97 -13.95
CA ASN A 85 -11.50 25.14 -13.10
C ASN A 85 -11.38 26.42 -13.96
N VAL A 86 -12.42 27.26 -13.92
CA VAL A 86 -12.46 28.52 -14.67
C VAL A 86 -11.41 29.52 -14.16
N GLY A 87 -11.12 29.50 -12.86
CA GLY A 87 -10.10 30.36 -12.24
C GLY A 87 -8.69 30.08 -12.74
N ASP A 88 -8.37 28.83 -13.08
CA ASP A 88 -7.05 28.46 -13.62
C ASP A 88 -6.84 28.99 -15.04
N CYS A 89 -7.94 29.17 -15.80
CA CYS A 89 -7.89 29.68 -17.16
C CYS A 89 -8.10 31.20 -17.22
N ILE A 90 -8.95 31.75 -16.35
CA ILE A 90 -9.30 33.17 -16.27
C ILE A 90 -9.20 33.61 -14.80
N PRO A 91 -8.03 34.13 -14.36
CA PRO A 91 -7.74 34.38 -12.95
C PRO A 91 -8.73 35.29 -12.23
N TRP A 92 -9.34 36.27 -12.91
CA TRP A 92 -10.34 37.16 -12.30
C TRP A 92 -11.71 36.50 -12.09
N LEU A 93 -11.95 35.32 -12.66
CA LEU A 93 -13.15 34.50 -12.44
C LEU A 93 -12.95 33.41 -11.40
N GLY A 94 -11.87 33.45 -10.61
CA GLY A 94 -11.62 32.45 -9.56
C GLY A 94 -12.76 32.31 -8.53
N TRP A 95 -13.52 33.38 -8.27
CA TRP A 95 -14.69 33.36 -7.38
C TRP A 95 -15.82 32.41 -7.85
N VAL A 96 -15.85 32.04 -9.14
CA VAL A 96 -16.86 31.10 -9.68
C VAL A 96 -16.75 29.73 -9.00
N ASN A 97 -15.55 29.32 -8.58
CA ASN A 97 -15.33 28.07 -7.85
C ASN A 97 -15.94 28.08 -6.44
N CYS A 98 -16.00 29.24 -5.80
CA CYS A 98 -16.67 29.39 -4.53
C CYS A 98 -18.20 29.23 -4.68
N ILE A 99 -18.75 29.67 -5.83
CA ILE A 99 -20.20 29.62 -6.08
C ILE A 99 -20.66 28.25 -6.55
N ASN A 100 -19.90 27.61 -7.44
CA ASN A 100 -20.24 26.25 -7.90
C ASN A 100 -19.91 25.17 -6.86
N GLY A 101 -19.30 25.56 -5.73
CA GLY A 101 -18.95 24.68 -4.62
C GLY A 101 -17.73 23.80 -4.85
N LEU A 102 -16.97 24.05 -5.93
CA LEU A 102 -15.77 23.28 -6.27
C LEU A 102 -14.72 23.38 -5.16
N ASP A 103 -14.48 24.58 -4.62
CA ASP A 103 -13.50 24.77 -3.54
C ASP A 103 -13.85 23.95 -2.29
N ALA A 104 -15.12 23.94 -1.90
CA ALA A 104 -15.60 23.15 -0.76
C ALA A 104 -15.49 21.64 -1.04
N LYS A 105 -15.79 21.19 -2.27
CA LYS A 105 -15.63 19.78 -2.67
C LYS A 105 -14.17 19.35 -2.62
N VAL A 106 -13.25 20.19 -3.13
CA VAL A 106 -11.80 19.93 -3.07
C VAL A 106 -11.34 19.84 -1.62
N GLU A 107 -11.77 20.74 -0.75
CA GLU A 107 -11.40 20.72 0.68
C GLU A 107 -11.88 19.44 1.38
N ILE A 108 -13.11 19.00 1.13
CA ILE A 108 -13.65 17.75 1.69
C ILE A 108 -12.84 16.55 1.21
N VAL A 109 -12.62 16.42 -0.10
CA VAL A 109 -11.87 15.28 -0.66
C VAL A 109 -10.42 15.28 -0.16
N ALA A 110 -9.78 16.45 -0.07
CA ALA A 110 -8.43 16.58 0.48
C ALA A 110 -8.38 16.10 1.95
N LYS A 111 -9.34 16.55 2.77
CA LYS A 111 -9.42 16.15 4.18
C LYS A 111 -9.64 14.64 4.33
N GLU A 112 -10.59 14.06 3.59
CA GLU A 112 -10.85 12.62 3.70
C GLU A 112 -9.66 11.78 3.22
N SER A 113 -8.91 12.30 2.25
CA SER A 113 -7.68 11.68 1.75
C SER A 113 -6.55 11.73 2.77
N ASP A 114 -6.34 12.87 3.40
CA ASP A 114 -5.35 13.03 4.47
C ASP A 114 -5.66 12.09 5.64
N GLU A 115 -6.91 12.02 6.10
CA GLU A 115 -7.33 11.09 7.15
C GLU A 115 -7.10 9.62 6.77
N TYR A 116 -7.37 9.27 5.51
CA TYR A 116 -7.14 7.92 5.02
C TYR A 116 -5.65 7.57 4.97
N LEU A 117 -4.82 8.45 4.39
CA LEU A 117 -3.38 8.25 4.31
C LEU A 117 -2.73 8.19 5.68
N GLU A 118 -3.16 9.02 6.63
CA GLU A 118 -2.71 8.98 8.02
C GLU A 118 -2.99 7.60 8.64
N THR A 119 -4.19 7.06 8.41
CA THR A 119 -4.55 5.71 8.89
C THR A 119 -3.61 4.63 8.33
N ILE A 120 -3.29 4.70 7.03
CA ILE A 120 -2.37 3.76 6.38
C ILE A 120 -0.94 3.91 6.94
N LEU A 121 -0.49 5.15 7.14
CA LEU A 121 0.83 5.44 7.71
C LEU A 121 0.95 4.88 9.13
N GLN A 122 -0.05 5.11 9.98
CA GLN A 122 -0.07 4.58 11.34
C GLN A 122 -0.04 3.05 11.36
N GLU A 123 -0.77 2.39 10.45
CA GLU A 123 -0.72 0.93 10.33
C GLU A 123 0.67 0.42 9.95
N HIS A 124 1.32 1.06 8.97
CA HIS A 124 2.69 0.70 8.58
C HIS A 124 3.70 0.91 9.71
N MET A 125 3.62 2.04 10.43
CA MET A 125 4.51 2.32 11.56
C MET A 125 4.34 1.31 12.70
N ASN A 126 3.10 0.87 12.95
CA ASN A 126 2.83 -0.12 14.00
C ASN A 126 3.29 -1.52 13.59
N GLN A 127 3.17 -1.88 12.31
CA GLN A 127 3.73 -3.13 11.77
C GLN A 127 5.25 -3.15 11.89
N GLU A 128 5.95 -2.06 11.55
CA GLU A 128 7.41 -1.98 11.70
C GLU A 128 7.85 -2.16 13.15
N LYS A 129 7.17 -1.53 14.11
CA LYS A 129 7.44 -1.72 15.55
C LYS A 129 7.24 -3.18 15.98
N GLY A 130 6.17 -3.83 15.51
CA GLY A 130 5.89 -5.23 15.80
C GLY A 130 6.96 -6.18 15.23
N VAL A 131 7.43 -5.92 14.00
CA VAL A 131 8.51 -6.69 13.36
C VAL A 131 9.83 -6.52 14.13
N ILE A 132 10.17 -5.29 14.53
CA ILE A 132 11.39 -5.02 15.31
C ILE A 132 11.33 -5.73 16.67
N SER A 133 10.19 -5.66 17.38
CA SER A 133 9.97 -6.34 18.66
C SER A 133 10.12 -7.87 18.54
N CYS A 134 9.54 -8.47 17.49
CA CYS A 134 9.63 -9.91 17.26
C CYS A 134 11.06 -10.36 16.89
N TYR A 135 11.79 -9.50 16.17
CA TYR A 135 13.22 -9.72 15.89
C TYR A 135 14.07 -9.65 17.17
N SER A 136 13.85 -8.66 18.05
CA SER A 136 14.59 -8.57 19.32
C SER A 136 14.33 -9.79 20.20
N GLU A 137 13.09 -10.25 20.31
CA GLU A 137 12.74 -11.46 21.08
C GLU A 137 13.36 -12.74 20.47
N SER A 138 13.40 -12.86 19.13
CA SER A 138 14.06 -13.97 18.44
C SER A 138 15.58 -13.99 18.63
N VAL A 139 16.22 -12.82 18.74
CA VAL A 139 17.66 -12.72 18.99
C VAL A 139 17.96 -13.07 20.44
N GLU A 140 17.22 -12.52 21.40
CA GLU A 140 17.37 -12.85 22.82
C GLU A 140 17.12 -14.34 23.10
N GLY A 141 16.11 -14.95 22.46
CA GLY A 141 15.84 -16.38 22.58
C GLY A 141 16.99 -17.26 22.10
N LYS A 142 17.68 -16.87 21.01
CA LYS A 142 18.86 -17.59 20.50
C LYS A 142 20.09 -17.42 21.40
N GLU A 143 20.29 -16.22 21.93
CA GLU A 143 21.37 -15.92 22.88
C GLU A 143 21.25 -16.79 24.14
N MET A 144 20.02 -16.92 24.67
CA MET A 144 19.72 -17.70 25.86
C MET A 144 19.86 -19.21 25.65
N ASP A 145 19.49 -19.74 24.47
CA ASP A 145 19.73 -21.15 24.13
C ASP A 145 21.24 -21.46 23.99
N PHE A 146 22.01 -20.53 23.41
CA PHE A 146 23.46 -20.67 23.28
C PHE A 146 24.17 -20.68 24.65
N MET A 147 23.80 -19.77 25.54
CA MET A 147 24.31 -19.73 26.92
C MET A 147 23.98 -21.01 27.69
N ARG A 148 22.77 -21.56 27.50
CA ARG A 148 22.33 -22.82 28.12
C ARG A 148 23.14 -24.02 27.64
N LYS A 149 23.38 -24.14 26.32
CA LYS A 149 24.22 -25.20 25.74
C LYS A 149 25.67 -25.13 26.20
N ARG A 150 26.21 -23.92 26.39
CA ARG A 150 27.58 -23.76 26.89
C ARG A 150 27.72 -24.25 28.33
N ASN A 151 26.76 -23.91 29.19
CA ASN A 151 26.79 -24.30 30.60
C ASN A 151 26.48 -25.79 30.83
N SER A 152 25.81 -26.47 29.90
CA SER A 152 25.56 -27.92 30.02
C SER A 152 26.78 -28.78 29.66
N VAL A 153 27.71 -28.25 28.85
CA VAL A 153 28.95 -28.95 28.44
C VAL A 153 30.04 -28.86 29.52
N VAL A 154 30.00 -27.83 30.38
CA VAL A 154 30.95 -27.66 31.49
C VAL A 154 30.42 -28.39 32.74
N LYS A 155 30.40 -29.72 32.73
CA LYS A 155 30.39 -30.50 33.97
C LYS A 155 31.84 -30.85 34.32
N TYR A 156 32.44 -30.09 35.23
CA TYR A 156 33.74 -30.45 35.78
C TYR A 156 33.65 -31.80 36.48
N PRO A 157 34.54 -32.76 36.18
CA PRO A 157 34.62 -33.98 36.97
C PRO A 157 35.00 -33.60 38.40
N SER A 158 34.16 -34.02 39.35
CA SER A 158 34.44 -33.94 40.79
C SER A 158 35.82 -34.53 41.06
N LYS A 159 36.69 -33.73 41.70
CA LYS A 159 38.07 -34.12 42.02
C LYS A 159 38.09 -35.51 42.67
N PRO A 160 38.98 -36.42 42.24
CA PRO A 160 39.11 -37.71 42.89
C PRO A 160 39.58 -37.53 44.35
N PRO A 161 39.22 -38.46 45.25
CA PRO A 161 39.55 -38.35 46.66
C PRO A 161 41.07 -38.38 46.84
N VAL A 162 41.58 -37.49 47.69
CA VAL A 162 42.97 -37.52 48.13
C VAL A 162 43.06 -38.58 49.23
N GLU A 163 43.95 -39.56 49.03
CA GLU A 163 44.30 -40.61 50.01
C GLU A 163 44.83 -40.04 51.33
#